data_AF-A0A2V5S0Q1-F1
#
_entry.id   AF-A0A2V5S0Q1-F1
#
_cell.length_a   1.000
_cell.length_b   1.000
_cell.length_c   1.000
_cell.angle_alpha   90.00
_cell.angle_beta   90.00
_cell.angle_gamma   90.00
#
_symmetry.space_group_name_H-M   'P 1'
#
loop_
_entity.id
_entity.type
_entity.pdbx_description
1 polymer ?
#
loop_
_entity_poly.entity_id
_entity_poly.type
_entity_poly.pdbx_seq_one_letter_code
_entity_poly.pdbx_strand_id
1 'polypeptide(L)'
;MQRSKGNLRAADNLEPVIDPALERPLLNLHRAMNVNSFWKAVQQVLSAAMPNRVIGLTLQHTPILPLIARWTQPMPQGFFAAEPLQSYVVRRPRQKFVRIRDLFSNRHSFIKSAFYRRYMAPQKCVHGICLFFWKRHRLVCMIAIMRTAPQGAVSPAEMKLLRQLYPQFLAVLRRLESLERQRSVLIGLEEFVGRLPLPTIILRWDLKLIYQNRAARDFCNVWEKGPEEARMTKARSPIPSGILDRCRVLKQQWTRTRRTNALQAGCEEEQVHHPRRPHLRATIHLKQLKLAGVARPHFLIECEDLRRHAASGAAPGNSRLPHLAQLTSREQEVAGLVCDGRSNQEIAENARLSVPMVKKHLHAVFRKLEVPSRSRLMTLMR
;
A
#
# COMPACT_ATOMS: atom_id res chain seq x y z
N MET A 1 66.52 -36.18 -16.24
CA MET A 1 65.51 -36.06 -15.16
C MET A 1 65.75 -34.77 -14.39
N GLN A 2 65.00 -33.70 -14.67
CA GLN A 2 64.87 -32.54 -13.78
C GLN A 2 63.53 -31.87 -14.10
N ARG A 3 62.54 -32.11 -13.24
CA ARG A 3 61.21 -31.49 -13.32
C ARG A 3 61.30 -30.07 -12.76
N SER A 4 61.10 -29.08 -13.62
CA SER A 4 60.82 -27.70 -13.25
C SER A 4 59.48 -27.65 -12.52
N LYS A 5 59.51 -27.29 -11.22
CA LYS A 5 58.32 -26.90 -10.45
C LYS A 5 58.04 -25.42 -10.75
N GLY A 6 57.20 -25.17 -11.75
CA GLY A 6 56.63 -23.86 -12.01
C GLY A 6 55.63 -23.49 -10.91
N ASN A 7 55.96 -22.44 -10.15
CA ASN A 7 55.08 -21.78 -9.20
C ASN A 7 53.84 -21.22 -9.91
N LEU A 8 52.71 -21.91 -9.78
CA LEU A 8 51.37 -21.34 -10.00
C LEU A 8 50.89 -20.73 -8.67
N ARG A 9 51.28 -19.48 -8.42
CA ARG A 9 50.57 -18.59 -7.50
C ARG A 9 50.13 -17.35 -8.29
N ALA A 10 49.14 -17.54 -9.15
CA ALA A 10 48.24 -16.46 -9.52
C ALA A 10 47.32 -16.23 -8.30
N ALA A 11 47.74 -15.34 -7.40
CA ALA A 11 46.86 -14.82 -6.38
C ALA A 11 45.89 -13.86 -7.07
N ASP A 12 44.63 -14.28 -7.16
CA ASP A 12 43.50 -13.43 -7.53
C ASP A 12 43.43 -12.22 -6.59
N ASN A 13 44.00 -11.10 -7.02
CA ASN A 13 43.71 -9.78 -6.47
C ASN A 13 42.34 -9.32 -6.99
N LEU A 14 41.28 -10.00 -6.57
CA LEU A 14 39.92 -9.46 -6.63
C LEU A 14 39.79 -8.47 -5.48
N GLU A 15 40.14 -7.20 -5.73
CA GLU A 15 39.75 -6.12 -4.83
C GLU A 15 38.22 -6.20 -4.60
N PRO A 16 37.75 -6.22 -3.35
CA PRO A 16 36.33 -6.35 -3.08
C PRO A 16 35.59 -5.15 -3.69
N VAL A 17 34.65 -5.43 -4.60
CA VAL A 17 33.84 -4.43 -5.34
C VAL A 17 33.06 -3.49 -4.40
N ILE A 18 32.89 -3.88 -3.14
CA ILE A 18 32.22 -3.15 -2.07
C ILE A 18 33.07 -3.28 -0.80
N ASP A 19 33.32 -2.17 -0.10
CA ASP A 19 33.96 -2.18 1.21
C ASP A 19 33.27 -3.23 2.13
N PRO A 20 34.00 -4.21 2.69
CA PRO A 20 33.42 -5.24 3.56
C PRO A 20 32.59 -4.68 4.71
N ALA A 21 32.91 -3.48 5.19
CA ALA A 21 32.14 -2.80 6.23
C ALA A 21 30.75 -2.36 5.77
N LEU A 22 30.53 -2.17 4.47
CA LEU A 22 29.28 -1.72 3.87
C LEU A 22 28.38 -2.85 3.38
N GLU A 23 28.88 -4.07 3.20
CA GLU A 23 28.11 -5.18 2.65
C GLU A 23 26.82 -5.46 3.46
N ARG A 24 26.95 -5.70 4.76
CA ARG A 24 25.79 -5.97 5.64
C ARG A 24 24.81 -4.79 5.72
N PRO A 25 25.25 -3.54 5.96
CA PRO A 25 24.37 -2.38 5.91
C PRO A 25 23.61 -2.22 4.59
N LEU A 26 24.26 -2.45 3.45
CA LEU A 26 23.64 -2.34 2.13
C LEU A 26 22.59 -3.44 1.90
N LEU A 27 22.85 -4.67 2.34
CA LEU A 27 21.84 -5.73 2.31
C LEU A 27 20.61 -5.36 3.15
N ASN A 28 20.81 -4.82 4.37
CA ASN A 28 19.71 -4.35 5.21
C ASN A 28 18.91 -3.22 4.56
N LEU A 29 19.60 -2.30 3.87
CA LEU A 29 18.98 -1.22 3.09
C LEU A 29 18.07 -1.78 2.00
N HIS A 30 18.59 -2.72 1.21
CA HIS A 30 17.83 -3.34 0.12
C HIS A 30 16.72 -4.27 0.61
N ARG A 31 16.73 -4.73 1.86
CA ARG A 31 15.63 -5.50 2.49
C ARG A 31 14.52 -4.63 3.09
N ALA A 32 14.71 -3.31 3.20
CA ALA A 32 13.72 -2.43 3.83
C ALA A 32 12.40 -2.34 3.02
N MET A 33 11.28 -2.62 3.68
CA MET A 33 9.91 -2.66 3.10
C MET A 33 8.93 -1.66 3.75
N ASN A 34 9.43 -0.83 4.68
CA ASN A 34 8.69 0.24 5.34
C ASN A 34 9.64 1.36 5.78
N VAL A 35 9.09 2.53 6.12
CA VAL A 35 9.87 3.71 6.55
C VAL A 35 10.75 3.42 7.78
N ASN A 36 10.27 2.60 8.72
CA ASN A 36 11.02 2.25 9.93
C ASN A 36 12.30 1.48 9.65
N SER A 37 12.20 0.41 8.87
CA SER A 37 13.33 -0.42 8.43
C SER A 37 14.30 0.38 7.56
N PHE A 38 13.78 1.24 6.69
CA PHE A 38 14.59 2.12 5.85
C PHE A 38 15.41 3.11 6.68
N TRP A 39 14.78 3.78 7.65
CA TRP A 39 15.49 4.69 8.54
C TRP A 39 16.65 4.02 9.27
N LYS A 40 16.41 2.83 9.87
CA LYS A 40 17.46 2.06 10.55
C LYS A 40 18.60 1.68 9.60
N ALA A 41 18.28 1.27 8.38
CA ALA A 41 19.29 0.91 7.40
C ALA A 41 20.10 2.12 6.92
N VAL A 42 19.47 3.28 6.70
CA VAL A 42 20.17 4.53 6.36
C VAL A 42 21.16 4.92 7.46
N GLN A 43 20.77 4.81 8.73
CA GLN A 43 21.67 5.05 9.86
C GLN A 43 22.89 4.11 9.82
N GLN A 44 22.66 2.80 9.65
CA GLN A 44 23.74 1.81 9.59
C GLN A 44 24.70 2.06 8.42
N VAL A 45 24.17 2.33 7.22
CA VAL A 45 24.98 2.58 6.02
C VAL A 45 25.83 3.83 6.20
N LEU A 46 25.25 4.93 6.69
CA LEU A 46 25.98 6.19 6.83
C LEU A 46 27.00 6.15 7.97
N SER A 47 26.69 5.46 9.08
CA SER A 47 27.64 5.23 10.19
C SER A 47 28.80 4.32 9.80
N ALA A 48 28.59 3.35 8.91
CA ALA A 48 29.67 2.53 8.36
C ALA A 48 30.47 3.27 7.26
N ALA A 49 29.80 4.07 6.43
CA ALA A 49 30.42 4.76 5.29
C ALA A 49 31.32 5.91 5.71
N MET A 50 30.98 6.62 6.78
CA MET A 50 31.69 7.85 7.13
C MET A 50 31.43 8.34 8.57
N PRO A 51 32.37 9.10 9.16
CA PRO A 51 32.14 9.77 10.43
C PRO A 51 30.91 10.68 10.37
N ASN A 52 30.03 10.53 11.35
CA ASN A 52 28.86 11.39 11.52
C ASN A 52 28.51 11.51 13.01
N ARG A 53 27.86 12.62 13.36
CA ARG A 53 27.39 12.92 14.73
C ARG A 53 25.87 12.88 14.80
N VAL A 54 25.21 13.49 13.80
CA VAL A 54 23.75 13.51 13.67
C VAL A 54 23.39 13.15 12.24
N ILE A 55 22.47 12.21 12.07
CA ILE A 55 21.82 11.92 10.79
C ILE A 55 20.37 12.34 10.94
N GLY A 56 19.84 13.01 9.92
CA GLY A 56 18.45 13.38 9.78
C GLY A 56 17.86 12.78 8.51
N LEU A 57 16.59 12.36 8.57
CA LEU A 57 15.85 11.91 7.40
C LEU A 57 14.45 12.50 7.40
N THR A 58 14.05 13.04 6.26
CA THR A 58 12.70 13.53 6.03
C THR A 58 12.00 12.77 4.92
N LEU A 59 10.70 12.59 5.07
CA LEU A 59 9.82 12.01 4.05
C LEU A 59 8.49 12.75 4.00
N GLN A 60 7.74 12.48 2.94
CA GLN A 60 6.37 12.96 2.75
C GLN A 60 6.27 14.48 2.85
N HIS A 61 7.02 15.19 2.00
CA HIS A 61 6.93 16.64 1.95
C HIS A 61 5.59 17.07 1.33
N THR A 62 4.87 17.95 2.04
CA THR A 62 3.68 18.68 1.57
C THR A 62 3.99 20.17 1.52
N PRO A 63 3.89 20.78 0.33
CA PRO A 63 4.94 20.79 -0.70
C PRO A 63 6.40 20.97 -0.22
N ILE A 64 6.67 21.45 1.01
CA ILE A 64 8.02 21.68 1.54
C ILE A 64 8.20 21.07 2.93
N LEU A 65 7.17 21.08 3.79
CA LEU A 65 7.27 20.58 5.15
C LEU A 65 7.19 19.06 5.18
N PRO A 66 8.13 18.37 5.85
CA PRO A 66 8.08 16.92 5.97
C PRO A 66 7.07 16.49 7.03
N LEU A 67 6.16 15.57 6.67
CA LEU A 67 5.28 14.94 7.65
C LEU A 67 6.05 13.98 8.57
N ILE A 68 7.14 13.41 8.06
CA ILE A 68 8.00 12.49 8.81
C ILE A 68 9.39 13.12 8.89
N ALA A 69 9.86 13.39 10.10
CA ALA A 69 11.23 13.80 10.39
C ALA A 69 11.83 12.87 11.45
N ARG A 70 13.00 12.30 11.16
CA ARG A 70 13.71 11.39 12.06
C ARG A 70 15.14 11.83 12.24
N TRP A 71 15.66 11.64 13.45
CA TRP A 71 16.99 12.07 13.83
C TRP A 71 17.66 11.02 14.70
N THR A 72 18.98 10.86 14.57
CA THR A 72 19.76 9.99 15.49
C THR A 72 19.94 10.61 16.87
N GLN A 73 19.74 11.93 16.99
CA GLN A 73 19.84 12.70 18.21
C GLN A 73 18.63 13.62 18.33
N PRO A 74 18.16 13.98 19.55
CA PRO A 74 17.06 14.91 19.72
C PRO A 74 17.34 16.23 18.99
N MET A 75 16.47 16.59 18.05
CA MET A 75 16.61 17.80 17.22
C MET A 75 15.39 18.71 17.46
N PRO A 76 15.59 20.02 17.70
CA PRO A 76 14.48 20.96 17.80
C PRO A 76 13.61 20.93 16.54
N GLN A 77 12.30 21.13 16.71
CA GLN A 77 11.36 21.16 15.59
C GLN A 77 11.71 22.31 14.61
N GLY A 78 11.33 22.11 13.34
CA GLY A 78 11.48 23.13 12.31
C GLY A 78 12.86 23.20 11.64
N PHE A 79 13.81 22.31 11.94
CA PHE A 79 15.12 22.28 11.25
C PHE A 79 15.00 22.37 9.72
N PHE A 80 14.12 21.55 9.15
CA PHE A 80 13.90 21.46 7.71
C PHE A 80 13.03 22.59 7.15
N ALA A 81 12.31 23.29 8.02
CA ALA A 81 11.49 24.45 7.69
C ALA A 81 12.27 25.76 7.81
N ALA A 82 13.52 25.72 8.25
CA ALA A 82 14.32 26.91 8.47
C ALA A 82 14.74 27.57 7.15
N GLU A 83 14.83 28.90 7.19
CA GLU A 83 14.82 29.76 6.01
C GLU A 83 15.96 29.58 4.98
N PRO A 84 17.17 29.06 5.27
CA PRO A 84 18.11 28.77 4.19
C PRO A 84 17.77 27.46 3.46
N LEU A 85 17.32 26.42 4.19
CA LEU A 85 16.95 25.14 3.59
C LEU A 85 15.62 25.24 2.85
N GLN A 86 14.63 25.92 3.43
CA GLN A 86 13.34 26.14 2.79
C GLN A 86 13.49 26.89 1.46
N SER A 87 14.24 27.99 1.47
CA SER A 87 14.52 28.79 0.27
C SER A 87 15.23 27.96 -0.82
N TYR A 88 16.17 27.11 -0.43
CA TYR A 88 16.84 26.21 -1.35
C TYR A 88 15.88 25.21 -2.00
N VAL A 89 15.00 24.59 -1.21
CA VAL A 89 13.98 23.64 -1.71
C VAL A 89 13.00 24.33 -2.66
N VAL A 90 12.59 25.57 -2.35
CA VAL A 90 11.70 26.37 -3.20
C VAL A 90 12.32 26.69 -4.56
N ARG A 91 13.62 26.97 -4.62
CA ARG A 91 14.35 27.29 -5.87
C ARG A 91 14.49 26.10 -6.83
N ARG A 92 14.13 24.88 -6.42
CA ARG A 92 14.18 23.64 -7.23
C ARG A 92 15.51 23.41 -7.97
N PRO A 93 16.66 23.49 -7.29
CA PRO A 93 17.95 23.30 -7.92
C PRO A 93 18.17 21.84 -8.35
N ARG A 94 18.88 21.64 -9.47
CA ARG A 94 19.27 20.31 -9.97
C ARG A 94 20.33 19.61 -9.10
N GLN A 95 20.91 20.34 -8.15
CA GLN A 95 21.94 19.82 -7.24
C GLN A 95 21.34 18.82 -6.24
N LYS A 96 21.95 17.65 -6.18
CA LYS A 96 21.54 16.54 -5.30
C LYS A 96 22.27 16.54 -3.96
N PHE A 97 23.44 17.17 -3.90
CA PHE A 97 24.31 17.22 -2.74
C PHE A 97 24.62 18.68 -2.45
N VAL A 98 24.39 19.09 -1.21
CA VAL A 98 24.58 20.48 -0.80
C VAL A 98 25.23 20.51 0.56
N ARG A 99 26.36 21.22 0.66
CA ARG A 99 26.94 21.50 1.96
C ARG A 99 26.12 22.61 2.59
N ILE A 100 25.72 22.46 3.85
CA ILE A 100 24.90 23.44 4.56
C ILE A 100 25.58 24.82 4.54
N ARG A 101 26.91 24.86 4.65
CA ARG A 101 27.69 26.10 4.58
C ARG A 101 27.53 26.85 3.25
N ASP A 102 27.34 26.13 2.14
CA ASP A 102 27.23 26.70 0.80
C ASP A 102 25.85 27.38 0.58
N LEU A 103 24.91 27.21 1.52
CA LEU A 103 23.62 27.93 1.54
C LEU A 103 23.73 29.36 2.09
N PHE A 104 24.89 29.73 2.63
CA PHE A 104 25.14 31.03 3.23
C PHE A 104 26.27 31.75 2.48
N SER A 105 26.19 33.08 2.43
CA SER A 105 27.16 33.90 1.67
C SER A 105 28.59 33.78 2.17
N ASN A 106 28.79 33.58 3.49
CA ASN A 106 30.12 33.39 4.07
C ASN A 106 30.06 32.65 5.41
N ARG A 107 31.23 32.20 5.91
CA ARG A 107 31.36 31.46 7.18
C ARG A 107 30.83 32.25 8.38
N HIS A 108 31.03 33.57 8.37
CA HIS A 108 30.59 34.45 9.45
C HIS A 108 29.06 34.57 9.51
N SER A 109 28.40 34.73 8.37
CA SER A 109 26.93 34.72 8.22
C SER A 109 26.34 33.37 8.65
N PHE A 110 26.99 32.27 8.29
CA PHE A 110 26.58 30.93 8.73
C PHE A 110 26.58 30.82 10.26
N ILE A 111 27.68 31.17 10.95
CA ILE A 111 27.79 31.05 12.40
C ILE A 111 26.81 31.98 13.13
N LYS A 112 26.58 33.20 12.59
CA LYS A 112 25.63 34.18 13.16
C LYS A 112 24.16 33.83 12.89
N SER A 113 23.88 32.96 11.93
CA SER A 113 22.51 32.60 11.56
C SER A 113 21.72 31.99 12.72
N ALA A 114 20.40 32.24 12.74
CA ALA A 114 19.49 31.59 13.67
C ALA A 114 19.49 30.06 13.48
N PHE A 115 19.72 29.61 12.23
CA PHE A 115 19.82 28.19 11.89
C PHE A 115 20.98 27.50 12.62
N TYR A 116 22.20 28.05 12.53
CA TYR A 116 23.37 27.46 13.18
C TYR A 116 23.20 27.43 14.70
N ARG A 117 22.80 28.56 15.30
CA ARG A 117 22.65 28.70 16.76
C ARG A 117 21.58 27.75 17.33
N ARG A 118 20.48 27.56 16.62
CA ARG A 118 19.36 26.74 17.10
C ARG A 118 19.56 25.25 16.87
N TYR A 119 20.22 24.85 15.78
CA TYR A 119 20.22 23.46 15.35
C TYR A 119 21.59 22.79 15.31
N MET A 120 22.65 23.52 14.93
CA MET A 120 23.98 22.94 14.77
C MET A 120 24.86 23.11 16.01
N ALA A 121 24.83 24.30 16.63
CA ALA A 121 25.61 24.59 17.83
C ALA A 121 25.27 23.68 19.04
N PRO A 122 23.99 23.40 19.37
CA PRO A 122 23.66 22.52 20.50
C PRO A 122 24.13 21.07 20.30
N GLN A 123 24.22 20.64 19.04
CA GLN A 123 24.70 19.31 18.67
C GLN A 123 26.23 19.23 18.55
N LYS A 124 26.94 20.35 18.77
CA LYS A 124 28.38 20.52 18.54
C LYS A 124 28.80 20.23 17.09
N CYS A 125 27.88 20.44 16.15
CA CYS A 125 28.09 20.19 14.73
C CYS A 125 28.54 21.49 14.03
N VAL A 126 29.55 21.37 13.17
CA VAL A 126 30.12 22.51 12.41
C VAL A 126 30.02 22.27 10.90
N HIS A 127 30.07 21.01 10.49
CA HIS A 127 29.92 20.63 9.09
C HIS A 127 28.61 19.88 8.90
N GLY A 128 28.00 20.07 7.73
CA GLY A 128 26.84 19.29 7.35
C GLY A 128 26.62 19.24 5.85
N ILE A 129 26.11 18.12 5.39
CA ILE A 129 25.75 17.87 3.99
C ILE A 129 24.32 17.34 3.93
N CYS A 130 23.56 17.84 2.97
CA CYS A 130 22.20 17.41 2.70
C CYS A 130 22.15 16.74 1.32
N LEU A 131 21.54 15.56 1.29
CA LEU A 131 21.21 14.81 0.08
C LEU A 131 19.74 15.01 -0.23
N PHE A 132 19.42 15.48 -1.43
CA PHE A 132 18.06 15.73 -1.87
C PHE A 132 17.61 14.70 -2.91
N PHE A 133 16.44 14.10 -2.68
CA PHE A 133 15.83 13.12 -3.57
C PHE A 133 14.57 13.72 -4.20
N TRP A 134 14.71 14.12 -5.47
CA TRP A 134 13.65 14.78 -6.22
C TRP A 134 12.89 13.78 -7.11
N LYS A 135 11.57 13.96 -7.21
CA LYS A 135 10.72 13.32 -8.21
C LYS A 135 9.94 14.39 -8.96
N ARG A 136 10.31 14.61 -10.23
CA ARG A 136 9.83 15.75 -11.04
C ARG A 136 10.05 17.07 -10.29
N HIS A 137 8.99 17.66 -9.74
CA HIS A 137 9.02 18.94 -9.02
C HIS A 137 8.77 18.82 -7.52
N ARG A 138 8.70 17.59 -6.97
CA ARG A 138 8.45 17.33 -5.55
C ARG A 138 9.68 16.75 -4.87
N LEU A 139 10.04 17.28 -3.71
CA LEU A 139 11.03 16.68 -2.83
C LEU A 139 10.42 15.45 -2.15
N VAL A 140 10.97 14.26 -2.43
CA VAL A 140 10.46 13.00 -1.87
C VAL A 140 11.10 12.72 -0.51
N CYS A 141 12.40 12.92 -0.44
CA CYS A 141 13.20 12.67 0.75
C CYS A 141 14.37 13.64 0.81
N MET A 142 14.79 13.97 2.03
CA MET A 142 16.08 14.59 2.27
C MET A 142 16.81 13.85 3.38
N ILE A 143 18.11 13.63 3.20
CA ILE A 143 18.98 13.04 4.22
C ILE A 143 20.04 14.08 4.60
N ALA A 144 20.05 14.47 5.87
CA ALA A 144 21.05 15.39 6.42
C ALA A 144 22.09 14.60 7.20
N ILE A 145 23.37 14.90 6.98
CA ILE A 145 24.50 14.31 7.71
C ILE A 145 25.26 15.46 8.33
N MET A 146 25.37 15.49 9.65
CA MET A 146 26.10 16.51 10.40
C MET A 146 27.29 15.92 11.12
N ARG A 147 28.34 16.73 11.23
CA ARG A 147 29.65 16.36 11.78
C ARG A 147 30.19 17.42 12.72
N THR A 148 30.96 16.96 13.69
CA THR A 148 31.71 17.82 14.62
C THR A 148 32.92 18.43 13.93
N ALA A 149 33.56 19.43 14.57
CA ALA A 149 34.79 20.02 14.04
C ALA A 149 35.95 19.00 13.87
N PRO A 150 36.22 18.08 14.82
CA PRO A 150 37.30 17.08 14.68
C PRO A 150 37.08 16.09 13.54
N GLN A 151 35.82 15.82 13.17
CA GLN A 151 35.47 14.94 12.04
C GLN A 151 35.73 15.58 10.67
N GLY A 152 36.00 16.89 10.63
CA GLY A 152 36.29 17.63 9.41
C GLY A 152 35.11 17.77 8.43
N ALA A 153 35.38 18.50 7.36
CA ALA A 153 34.48 18.59 6.22
C ALA A 153 34.47 17.28 5.42
N VAL A 154 33.42 17.06 4.63
CA VAL A 154 33.32 15.87 3.76
C VAL A 154 34.44 15.89 2.73
N SER A 155 35.28 14.85 2.74
CA SER A 155 36.40 14.70 1.83
C SER A 155 35.94 14.36 0.39
N PRO A 156 36.80 14.53 -0.62
CA PRO A 156 36.46 14.13 -2.00
C PRO A 156 36.17 12.63 -2.14
N ALA A 157 36.88 11.77 -1.40
CA ALA A 157 36.66 10.33 -1.38
C ALA A 157 35.29 9.97 -0.76
N GLU A 158 34.96 10.61 0.35
CA GLU A 158 33.65 10.47 1.00
C GLU A 158 32.51 10.98 0.12
N MET A 159 32.73 12.07 -0.61
CA MET A 159 31.78 12.58 -1.60
C MET A 159 31.58 11.58 -2.75
N LYS A 160 32.64 10.92 -3.22
CA LYS A 160 32.56 9.85 -4.23
C LYS A 160 31.71 8.68 -3.71
N LEU A 161 31.90 8.28 -2.46
CA LEU A 161 31.11 7.22 -1.82
C LEU A 161 29.63 7.62 -1.70
N LEU A 162 29.32 8.85 -1.26
CA LEU A 162 27.93 9.34 -1.21
C LEU A 162 27.25 9.34 -2.59
N ARG A 163 28.01 9.62 -3.67
CA ARG A 163 27.50 9.53 -5.04
C ARG A 163 27.18 8.10 -5.46
N GLN A 164 27.96 7.11 -4.99
CA GLN A 164 27.70 5.68 -5.21
C GLN A 164 26.51 5.16 -4.40
N LEU A 165 26.32 5.66 -3.16
CA LEU A 165 25.20 5.27 -2.29
C LEU A 165 23.87 5.92 -2.71
N TYR A 166 23.91 7.12 -3.29
CA TYR A 166 22.71 7.85 -3.73
C TYR A 166 21.73 7.03 -4.59
N PRO A 167 22.14 6.35 -5.69
CA PRO A 167 21.22 5.53 -6.47
C PRO A 167 20.61 4.38 -5.66
N GLN A 168 21.33 3.84 -4.68
CA GLN A 168 20.85 2.75 -3.83
C GLN A 168 19.72 3.24 -2.90
N PHE A 169 19.92 4.39 -2.23
CA PHE A 169 18.87 5.04 -1.45
C PHE A 169 17.65 5.39 -2.32
N LEU A 170 17.88 5.93 -3.52
CA LEU A 170 16.81 6.29 -4.45
C LEU A 170 15.99 5.08 -4.90
N ALA A 171 16.64 3.94 -5.17
CA ALA A 171 15.96 2.70 -5.55
C ALA A 171 15.03 2.22 -4.43
N VAL A 172 15.49 2.24 -3.17
CA VAL A 172 14.67 1.86 -2.02
C VAL A 172 13.52 2.84 -1.81
N LEU A 173 13.74 4.15 -1.93
CA LEU A 173 12.68 5.16 -1.83
C LEU A 173 11.57 4.94 -2.87
N ARG A 174 11.92 4.67 -4.13
CA ARG A 174 10.95 4.38 -5.19
C ARG A 174 10.14 3.12 -4.90
N ARG A 175 10.81 2.08 -4.38
CA ARG A 175 10.13 0.83 -3.98
C ARG A 175 9.16 1.06 -2.83
N LEU A 176 9.56 1.80 -1.80
CA LEU A 176 8.69 2.14 -0.68
C LEU A 176 7.45 2.92 -1.14
N GLU A 177 7.62 3.91 -2.01
CA GLU A 177 6.50 4.67 -2.57
C GLU A 177 5.53 3.77 -3.35
N SER A 178 6.06 2.86 -4.17
CA SER A 178 5.24 1.88 -4.90
C SER A 178 4.44 0.97 -3.96
N LEU A 179 5.08 0.48 -2.90
CA LEU A 179 4.44 -0.39 -1.90
C LEU A 179 3.39 0.35 -1.07
N GLU A 180 3.66 1.59 -0.66
CA GLU A 180 2.69 2.43 0.06
C GLU A 180 1.47 2.72 -0.82
N ARG A 181 1.67 3.03 -2.11
CA ARG A 181 0.57 3.24 -3.05
C ARG A 181 -0.30 1.98 -3.19
N GLN A 182 0.32 0.81 -3.33
CA GLN A 182 -0.40 -0.46 -3.41
C GLN A 182 -1.18 -0.76 -2.10
N ARG A 183 -0.55 -0.55 -0.93
CA ARG A 183 -1.20 -0.73 0.38
C ARG A 183 -2.36 0.24 0.57
N SER A 184 -2.23 1.50 0.16
CA SER A 184 -3.30 2.49 0.27
C SER A 184 -4.53 2.08 -0.55
N VAL A 185 -4.34 1.55 -1.76
CA VAL A 185 -5.45 1.01 -2.57
C VAL A 185 -6.09 -0.20 -1.88
N LEU A 186 -5.28 -1.12 -1.33
CA LEU A 186 -5.81 -2.30 -0.62
C LEU A 186 -6.61 -1.89 0.62
N ILE A 187 -6.13 -0.95 1.44
CA ILE A 187 -6.85 -0.43 2.61
C ILE A 187 -8.19 0.18 2.18
N GLY A 188 -8.20 0.99 1.12
CA GLY A 188 -9.44 1.57 0.60
C GLY A 188 -10.43 0.51 0.09
N LEU A 189 -9.94 -0.54 -0.59
CA LEU A 189 -10.76 -1.67 -1.01
C LEU A 189 -11.28 -2.48 0.18
N GLU A 190 -10.45 -2.75 1.20
CA GLU A 190 -10.85 -3.45 2.41
C GLU A 190 -11.96 -2.70 3.17
N GLU A 191 -11.86 -1.37 3.25
CA GLU A 191 -12.88 -0.51 3.85
C GLU A 191 -14.18 -0.49 3.02
N PHE A 192 -14.07 -0.50 1.68
CA PHE A 192 -15.22 -0.60 0.79
C PHE A 192 -15.92 -1.96 0.93
N VAL A 193 -15.20 -3.07 0.79
CA VAL A 193 -15.72 -4.44 0.95
C VAL A 193 -16.25 -4.68 2.36
N GLY A 194 -15.66 -4.02 3.36
CA GLY A 194 -16.13 -4.06 4.74
C GLY A 194 -17.56 -3.53 4.92
N ARG A 195 -17.99 -2.61 4.05
CA ARG A 195 -19.33 -2.00 4.04
C ARG A 195 -20.34 -2.77 3.18
N LEU A 196 -19.88 -3.67 2.30
CA LEU A 196 -20.77 -4.45 1.45
C LEU A 196 -21.47 -5.55 2.27
N PRO A 197 -22.77 -5.80 2.03
CA PRO A 197 -23.51 -6.88 2.66
C PRO A 197 -23.21 -8.25 2.03
N LEU A 198 -22.03 -8.41 1.41
CA LEU A 198 -21.60 -9.64 0.75
C LEU A 198 -20.62 -10.37 1.67
N PRO A 199 -20.98 -11.51 2.27
CA PRO A 199 -20.06 -12.28 3.10
C PRO A 199 -18.82 -12.73 2.30
N THR A 200 -17.64 -12.18 2.63
CA THR A 200 -16.39 -12.50 1.94
C THR A 200 -15.28 -12.84 2.93
N ILE A 201 -14.57 -13.94 2.66
CA ILE A 201 -13.42 -14.43 3.44
C ILE A 201 -12.25 -14.66 2.49
N ILE A 202 -11.05 -14.23 2.87
CA ILE A 202 -9.81 -14.51 2.12
C ILE A 202 -8.85 -15.27 3.02
N LEU A 203 -8.42 -16.44 2.57
CA LEU A 203 -7.41 -17.26 3.24
C LEU A 203 -6.12 -17.32 2.44
N ARG A 204 -5.01 -17.35 3.16
CA ARG A 204 -3.70 -17.68 2.60
C ARG A 204 -3.63 -19.17 2.26
N TRP A 205 -2.65 -19.55 1.43
CA TRP A 205 -2.36 -20.95 1.11
C TRP A 205 -2.14 -21.89 2.32
N ASP A 206 -1.71 -21.35 3.46
CA ASP A 206 -1.58 -22.07 4.73
C ASP A 206 -2.88 -22.11 5.56
N LEU A 207 -4.01 -21.69 4.96
CA LEU A 207 -5.34 -21.59 5.56
C LEU A 207 -5.44 -20.58 6.71
N LYS A 208 -4.46 -19.69 6.85
CA LYS A 208 -4.56 -18.57 7.80
C LYS A 208 -5.40 -17.45 7.20
N LEU A 209 -6.25 -16.87 8.03
CA LEU A 209 -7.11 -15.74 7.68
C LEU A 209 -6.27 -14.52 7.27
N ILE A 210 -6.55 -13.98 6.08
CA ILE A 210 -6.03 -12.69 5.61
C ILE A 210 -7.07 -11.61 5.86
N TYR A 211 -8.32 -11.87 5.46
CA TYR A 211 -9.39 -10.89 5.51
C TYR A 211 -10.75 -11.56 5.77
N GLN A 212 -11.59 -10.89 6.56
CA GLN A 212 -12.98 -11.29 6.83
C GLN A 212 -13.80 -10.03 7.09
N ASN A 213 -14.80 -9.77 6.25
CA ASN A 213 -15.69 -8.64 6.47
C ASN A 213 -16.76 -8.94 7.55
N ARG A 214 -17.57 -7.93 7.90
CA ARG A 214 -18.60 -8.07 8.93
C ARG A 214 -19.67 -9.10 8.54
N ALA A 215 -20.14 -9.04 7.29
CA ALA A 215 -21.14 -9.98 6.76
C ALA A 215 -20.64 -11.44 6.84
N ALA A 216 -19.36 -11.71 6.58
CA ALA A 216 -18.76 -13.03 6.74
C ALA A 216 -18.68 -13.50 8.19
N ARG A 217 -18.40 -12.61 9.15
CA ARG A 217 -18.42 -12.96 10.58
C ARG A 217 -19.82 -13.35 11.03
N ASP A 218 -20.82 -12.58 10.61
CA ASP A 218 -22.23 -12.86 10.91
C ASP A 218 -22.66 -14.19 10.28
N PHE A 219 -22.27 -14.44 9.02
CA PHE A 219 -22.50 -15.73 8.36
C PHE A 219 -21.87 -16.91 9.11
N CYS A 220 -20.60 -16.80 9.53
CA CYS A 220 -19.94 -17.87 10.29
C CYS A 220 -20.66 -18.13 11.63
N ASN A 221 -21.16 -17.09 12.28
CA ASN A 221 -21.93 -17.23 13.52
C ASN A 221 -23.26 -17.97 13.28
N VAL A 222 -23.97 -17.64 12.19
CA VAL A 222 -25.20 -18.34 11.77
C VAL A 222 -24.92 -19.79 11.35
N TRP A 223 -23.80 -20.05 10.69
CA TRP A 223 -23.41 -21.40 10.29
C TRP A 223 -23.23 -22.30 11.51
N GLU A 224 -22.47 -21.86 12.52
CA GLU A 224 -22.16 -22.67 13.70
C GLU A 224 -23.33 -22.77 14.70
N LYS A 225 -23.95 -21.64 15.06
CA LYS A 225 -24.95 -21.58 16.15
C LYS A 225 -26.39 -21.55 15.65
N GLY A 226 -26.59 -21.18 14.39
CA GLY A 226 -27.91 -20.93 13.84
C GLY A 226 -28.44 -19.51 14.03
N PRO A 227 -29.53 -19.20 13.31
CA PRO A 227 -30.00 -17.82 13.12
C PRO A 227 -30.51 -17.18 14.41
N GLU A 228 -31.07 -17.95 15.34
CA GLU A 228 -31.64 -17.43 16.58
C GLU A 228 -30.53 -17.11 17.60
N GLU A 229 -29.66 -18.08 17.89
CA GLU A 229 -28.52 -17.87 18.79
C GLU A 229 -27.49 -16.87 18.24
N ALA A 230 -27.31 -16.80 16.91
CA ALA A 230 -26.40 -15.85 16.29
C ALA A 230 -26.89 -14.39 16.39
N ARG A 231 -28.20 -14.14 16.52
CA ARG A 231 -28.74 -12.79 16.79
C ARG A 231 -28.42 -12.35 18.22
N MET A 232 -28.37 -13.30 19.15
CA MET A 232 -28.17 -13.06 20.59
C MET A 232 -26.69 -13.03 21.01
N THR A 233 -25.78 -13.52 20.17
CA THR A 233 -24.34 -13.58 20.47
C THR A 233 -23.48 -12.75 19.53
N LYS A 234 -22.38 -12.19 20.06
CA LYS A 234 -21.38 -11.48 19.24
C LYS A 234 -20.78 -12.43 18.19
N ALA A 235 -20.68 -11.96 16.95
CA ALA A 235 -20.11 -12.70 15.82
C ALA A 235 -18.59 -12.90 15.96
N ARG A 236 -18.21 -13.91 16.76
CA ARG A 236 -16.83 -14.35 17.02
C ARG A 236 -16.59 -15.81 16.65
N SER A 237 -17.56 -16.48 16.02
CA SER A 237 -17.38 -17.87 15.62
C SER A 237 -16.24 -18.00 14.61
N PRO A 238 -15.41 -19.05 14.72
CA PRO A 238 -14.36 -19.32 13.75
C PRO A 238 -14.96 -19.68 12.38
N ILE A 239 -14.10 -19.77 11.37
CA ILE A 239 -14.52 -20.22 10.05
C ILE A 239 -14.96 -21.69 10.15
N PRO A 240 -16.12 -22.05 9.59
CA PRO A 240 -16.64 -23.40 9.66
C PRO A 240 -15.66 -24.47 9.19
N SER A 241 -15.53 -25.55 9.96
CA SER A 241 -14.61 -26.66 9.67
C SER A 241 -14.89 -27.28 8.30
N GLY A 242 -16.15 -27.44 7.92
CA GLY A 242 -16.52 -28.00 6.61
C GLY A 242 -16.01 -27.17 5.42
N ILE A 243 -15.89 -25.84 5.56
CA ILE A 243 -15.31 -24.98 4.53
C ILE A 243 -13.79 -25.13 4.51
N LEU A 244 -13.15 -25.22 5.67
CA LEU A 244 -11.70 -25.43 5.79
C LEU A 244 -11.26 -26.79 5.25
N ASP A 245 -12.05 -27.84 5.48
CA ASP A 245 -11.79 -29.20 4.97
C ASP A 245 -11.79 -29.21 3.45
N ARG A 246 -12.73 -28.50 2.83
CA ARG A 246 -12.82 -28.35 1.37
C ARG A 246 -11.66 -27.55 0.80
N CYS A 247 -11.25 -26.48 1.48
CA CYS A 247 -10.00 -25.78 1.14
C CYS A 247 -8.77 -26.72 1.17
N ARG A 248 -8.70 -27.68 2.12
CA ARG A 248 -7.61 -28.67 2.17
C ARG A 248 -7.65 -29.64 0.99
N VAL A 249 -8.84 -30.09 0.59
CA VAL A 249 -9.02 -30.97 -0.57
C VAL A 249 -8.58 -30.27 -1.85
N LEU A 250 -9.05 -29.05 -2.12
CA LEU A 250 -8.61 -28.23 -3.25
C LEU A 250 -7.10 -28.02 -3.26
N LYS A 251 -6.52 -27.73 -2.10
CA LYS A 251 -5.06 -27.58 -1.94
C LYS A 251 -4.30 -28.83 -2.39
N GLN A 252 -4.78 -30.02 -2.01
CA GLN A 252 -4.17 -31.30 -2.38
C GLN A 252 -4.33 -31.58 -3.87
N GLN A 253 -5.52 -31.35 -4.43
CA GLN A 253 -5.80 -31.51 -5.86
C GLN A 253 -4.89 -30.61 -6.69
N TRP A 254 -4.85 -29.32 -6.39
CA TRP A 254 -4.00 -28.36 -7.09
C TRP A 254 -2.51 -28.71 -7.02
N THR A 255 -2.03 -29.18 -5.87
CA THR A 255 -0.63 -29.61 -5.70
C THR A 255 -0.29 -30.83 -6.56
N ARG A 256 -1.26 -31.73 -6.78
CA ARG A 256 -1.12 -32.89 -7.66
C ARG A 256 -1.15 -32.47 -9.14
N THR A 257 -2.12 -31.64 -9.56
CA THR A 257 -2.29 -31.19 -10.94
C THR A 257 -1.09 -30.39 -11.46
N ARG A 258 -0.46 -29.57 -10.60
CA ARG A 258 0.74 -28.80 -10.99
C ARG A 258 1.97 -29.69 -11.25
N ARG A 259 2.04 -30.90 -10.68
CA ARG A 259 3.12 -31.87 -11.00
C ARG A 259 2.94 -32.47 -12.39
N THR A 260 1.71 -32.54 -12.91
CA THR A 260 1.37 -33.25 -14.15
C THR A 260 1.14 -32.34 -15.35
N ASN A 261 0.65 -31.10 -15.20
CA ASN A 261 0.50 -30.16 -16.31
C ASN A 261 0.60 -28.68 -15.87
N ALA A 262 1.63 -27.97 -16.33
CA ALA A 262 1.94 -26.60 -15.92
C ALA A 262 1.12 -25.49 -16.62
N LEU A 263 0.27 -25.83 -17.60
CA LEU A 263 -0.31 -24.86 -18.54
C LEU A 263 -1.83 -24.64 -18.43
N GLN A 264 -2.55 -25.38 -17.58
CA GLN A 264 -4.03 -25.34 -17.50
C GLN A 264 -4.60 -25.32 -16.08
N ALA A 265 -4.00 -24.58 -15.14
CA ALA A 265 -4.67 -24.28 -13.87
C ALA A 265 -5.71 -23.18 -14.08
N GLY A 266 -6.90 -23.58 -14.58
CA GLY A 266 -8.12 -22.76 -14.52
C GLY A 266 -8.48 -22.45 -13.06
N CYS A 267 -9.35 -21.46 -12.86
CA CYS A 267 -9.89 -21.13 -11.54
C CYS A 267 -10.69 -22.34 -11.03
N GLU A 268 -10.15 -23.13 -10.11
CA GLU A 268 -10.88 -24.20 -9.46
C GLU A 268 -11.90 -23.58 -8.47
N GLU A 269 -13.18 -23.89 -8.69
CA GLU A 269 -14.30 -23.48 -7.85
C GLU A 269 -14.92 -24.72 -7.20
N GLU A 270 -15.16 -24.69 -5.89
CA GLU A 270 -15.88 -25.74 -5.17
C GLU A 270 -16.97 -25.12 -4.29
N GLN A 271 -18.16 -25.71 -4.30
CA GLN A 271 -19.30 -25.25 -3.53
C GLN A 271 -19.56 -26.16 -2.33
N VAL A 272 -19.80 -25.55 -1.17
CA VAL A 272 -20.04 -26.22 0.11
C VAL A 272 -21.39 -25.79 0.66
N HIS A 273 -22.25 -26.77 0.92
CA HIS A 273 -23.57 -26.54 1.53
C HIS A 273 -23.55 -26.95 3.00
N HIS A 274 -24.30 -26.25 3.84
CA HIS A 274 -24.40 -26.61 5.25
C HIS A 274 -25.19 -27.93 5.42
N PRO A 275 -24.68 -28.94 6.16
CA PRO A 275 -25.29 -30.28 6.26
C PRO A 275 -26.77 -30.29 6.69
N ARG A 276 -27.13 -29.44 7.65
CA ARG A 276 -28.51 -29.32 8.17
C ARG A 276 -29.32 -28.15 7.57
N ARG A 277 -28.72 -27.31 6.72
CA ARG A 277 -29.29 -26.01 6.30
C ARG A 277 -28.85 -25.69 4.86
N PRO A 278 -29.43 -26.33 3.85
CA PRO A 278 -28.95 -26.23 2.46
C PRO A 278 -29.02 -24.81 1.86
N HIS A 279 -29.79 -23.91 2.47
CA HIS A 279 -29.86 -22.50 2.08
C HIS A 279 -28.58 -21.69 2.41
N LEU A 280 -27.71 -22.22 3.28
CA LEU A 280 -26.40 -21.63 3.52
C LEU A 280 -25.38 -22.31 2.59
N ARG A 281 -24.77 -21.50 1.72
CA ARG A 281 -23.77 -21.93 0.75
C ARG A 281 -22.49 -21.14 0.94
N ALA A 282 -21.35 -21.80 0.75
CA ALA A 282 -20.06 -21.15 0.62
C ALA A 282 -19.38 -21.63 -0.67
N THR A 283 -19.03 -20.70 -1.54
CA THR A 283 -18.32 -20.95 -2.78
C THR A 283 -16.85 -20.61 -2.58
N ILE A 284 -15.96 -21.57 -2.80
CA ILE A 284 -14.52 -21.45 -2.62
C ILE A 284 -13.88 -21.31 -3.99
N HIS A 285 -13.19 -20.21 -4.23
CA HIS A 285 -12.41 -19.96 -5.44
C HIS A 285 -10.91 -19.97 -5.12
N LEU A 286 -10.15 -20.82 -5.82
CA LEU A 286 -8.69 -20.78 -5.77
C LEU A 286 -8.14 -19.79 -6.79
N LYS A 287 -7.65 -18.64 -6.32
CA LYS A 287 -7.13 -17.57 -7.18
C LYS A 287 -5.60 -17.60 -7.20
N GLN A 288 -5.02 -17.77 -8.39
CA GLN A 288 -3.59 -17.62 -8.64
C GLN A 288 -3.32 -16.31 -9.39
N LEU A 289 -2.41 -15.48 -8.89
CA LEU A 289 -1.91 -14.34 -9.67
C LEU A 289 -1.06 -14.88 -10.82
N LYS A 290 -1.49 -14.61 -12.06
CA LYS A 290 -0.78 -15.03 -13.29
C LYS A 290 0.57 -14.32 -13.51
N LEU A 291 0.92 -13.34 -12.68
CA LEU A 291 2.14 -12.53 -12.82
C LEU A 291 3.30 -13.18 -12.06
N ALA A 292 4.27 -13.71 -12.80
CA ALA A 292 5.58 -14.22 -12.37
C ALA A 292 5.63 -15.43 -11.40
N GLY A 293 4.51 -15.97 -10.92
CA GLY A 293 4.44 -17.29 -10.26
C GLY A 293 5.16 -17.44 -8.91
N VAL A 294 5.76 -16.37 -8.37
CA VAL A 294 6.47 -16.38 -7.07
C VAL A 294 5.48 -16.46 -5.90
N ALA A 295 4.30 -15.85 -6.03
CA ALA A 295 3.27 -15.88 -5.00
C ALA A 295 2.47 -17.19 -5.05
N ARG A 296 2.23 -17.81 -3.88
CA ARG A 296 1.30 -18.93 -3.74
C ARG A 296 -0.15 -18.45 -3.96
N PRO A 297 -1.05 -19.32 -4.45
CA PRO A 297 -2.45 -18.95 -4.64
C PRO A 297 -3.15 -18.72 -3.29
N HIS A 298 -4.27 -18.02 -3.34
CA HIS A 298 -5.09 -17.66 -2.17
C HIS A 298 -6.51 -18.19 -2.38
N PHE A 299 -7.20 -18.49 -1.28
CA PHE A 299 -8.60 -18.90 -1.33
C PHE A 299 -9.48 -17.68 -1.10
N LEU A 300 -10.39 -17.43 -2.03
CA LEU A 300 -11.49 -16.48 -1.87
C LEU A 300 -12.75 -17.30 -1.59
N ILE A 301 -13.43 -17.01 -0.49
CA ILE A 301 -14.65 -17.71 -0.11
C ILE A 301 -15.78 -16.69 -0.09
N GLU A 302 -16.78 -16.93 -0.93
CA GLU A 302 -18.00 -16.16 -1.01
C GLU A 302 -19.09 -16.94 -0.29
N CYS A 303 -19.70 -16.35 0.73
CA CYS A 303 -20.76 -17.03 1.47
C CYS A 303 -22.12 -16.39 1.16
N GLU A 304 -23.11 -17.24 0.97
CA GLU A 304 -24.45 -16.84 0.57
C GLU A 304 -25.50 -17.47 1.50
N ASP A 305 -26.47 -16.65 1.89
CA ASP A 305 -27.72 -17.10 2.47
C ASP A 305 -28.81 -16.96 1.40
N LEU A 306 -29.21 -18.08 0.82
CA LEU A 306 -30.18 -18.13 -0.27
C LEU A 306 -31.58 -17.65 0.16
N ARG A 307 -31.91 -17.64 1.46
CA ARG A 307 -33.19 -17.09 1.94
C ARG A 307 -33.23 -15.57 1.84
N ARG A 308 -32.12 -14.91 2.13
CA ARG A 308 -32.00 -13.45 1.99
C ARG A 308 -32.03 -13.00 0.53
N HIS A 309 -31.49 -13.84 -0.36
CA HIS A 309 -31.59 -13.64 -1.80
C HIS A 309 -33.01 -13.88 -2.32
N ALA A 310 -33.71 -14.91 -1.84
CA ALA A 310 -35.10 -15.16 -2.26
C ALA A 310 -36.08 -14.07 -1.79
N ALA A 311 -35.86 -13.46 -0.62
CA ALA A 311 -36.67 -12.34 -0.13
C ALA A 311 -36.40 -11.01 -0.90
N SER A 312 -35.25 -10.92 -1.58
CA SER A 312 -34.89 -9.82 -2.48
C SER A 312 -35.01 -10.34 -3.90
N GLY A 313 -36.24 -10.46 -4.42
CA GLY A 313 -36.61 -11.18 -5.65
C GLY A 313 -35.83 -10.84 -6.93
N ALA A 314 -34.56 -11.23 -6.99
CA ALA A 314 -33.68 -11.18 -8.14
C ALA A 314 -33.26 -12.62 -8.44
N ALA A 315 -33.73 -13.11 -9.59
CA ALA A 315 -33.29 -14.38 -10.15
C ALA A 315 -31.75 -14.45 -10.23
N PRO A 316 -31.14 -15.65 -10.16
CA PRO A 316 -29.69 -15.82 -10.25
C PRO A 316 -29.26 -15.61 -11.71
N GLY A 317 -29.05 -14.36 -12.09
CA GLY A 317 -28.60 -13.97 -13.41
C GLY A 317 -28.24 -12.48 -13.41
N ASN A 318 -26.95 -12.20 -13.48
CA ASN A 318 -26.32 -10.87 -13.48
C ASN A 318 -26.39 -10.11 -12.16
N SER A 319 -25.25 -10.16 -11.46
CA SER A 319 -24.78 -9.22 -10.45
C SER A 319 -24.94 -7.76 -10.88
N ARG A 320 -26.15 -7.21 -10.73
CA ARG A 320 -26.39 -5.77 -10.78
C ARG A 320 -26.19 -5.22 -9.38
N LEU A 321 -25.02 -4.59 -9.24
CA LEU A 321 -24.39 -3.98 -8.08
C LEU A 321 -25.31 -3.52 -6.92
N PRO A 322 -24.81 -3.56 -5.66
CA PRO A 322 -25.50 -3.13 -4.44
C PRO A 322 -25.85 -1.63 -4.35
N HIS A 323 -25.68 -0.87 -5.42
CA HIS A 323 -26.09 0.54 -5.52
C HIS A 323 -27.61 0.71 -5.52
N LEU A 324 -28.36 -0.28 -6.03
CA LEU A 324 -29.82 -0.28 -5.97
C LEU A 324 -30.36 -0.39 -4.53
N ALA A 325 -29.61 -1.00 -3.61
CA ALA A 325 -30.04 -1.21 -2.23
C ALA A 325 -30.18 0.08 -1.40
N GLN A 326 -29.63 1.21 -1.87
CA GLN A 326 -29.75 2.52 -1.20
C GLN A 326 -30.95 3.35 -1.71
N LEU A 327 -31.57 2.92 -2.81
CA LEU A 327 -32.72 3.59 -3.39
C LEU A 327 -34.01 3.02 -2.80
N THR A 328 -34.99 3.89 -2.54
CA THR A 328 -36.36 3.45 -2.23
C THR A 328 -36.97 2.76 -3.45
N SER A 329 -37.98 1.91 -3.26
CA SER A 329 -38.64 1.20 -4.37
C SER A 329 -39.08 2.15 -5.49
N ARG A 330 -39.51 3.36 -5.13
CA ARG A 330 -39.94 4.40 -6.09
C ARG A 330 -38.77 5.05 -6.83
N GLU A 331 -37.63 5.22 -6.17
CA GLU A 331 -36.41 5.72 -6.79
C GLU A 331 -35.78 4.67 -7.73
N GLN A 332 -35.89 3.38 -7.39
CA GLN A 332 -35.45 2.27 -8.25
C GLN A 332 -36.28 2.21 -9.54
N GLU A 333 -37.61 2.35 -9.44
CA GLU A 333 -38.52 2.38 -10.59
C GLU A 333 -38.19 3.54 -11.54
N VAL A 334 -38.03 4.76 -11.00
CA VAL A 334 -37.63 5.94 -11.78
C VAL A 334 -36.24 5.75 -12.42
N ALA A 335 -35.27 5.19 -11.68
CA ALA A 335 -33.92 4.94 -12.20
C ALA A 335 -33.90 3.86 -13.30
N GLY A 336 -34.74 2.82 -13.18
CA GLY A 336 -34.93 1.80 -14.21
C GLY A 336 -35.44 2.40 -15.52
N LEU A 337 -36.50 3.20 -15.45
CA LEU A 337 -37.07 3.88 -16.62
C LEU A 337 -36.07 4.86 -17.28
N VAL A 338 -35.18 5.49 -16.50
CA VAL A 338 -34.07 6.29 -17.04
C VAL A 338 -33.09 5.44 -17.85
N CYS A 339 -32.76 4.24 -17.36
CA CYS A 339 -31.83 3.31 -18.01
C CYS A 339 -32.39 2.77 -19.33
N ASP A 340 -33.71 2.68 -19.43
CA ASP A 340 -34.44 2.36 -20.66
C ASP A 340 -34.50 3.53 -21.65
N GLY A 341 -33.88 4.67 -21.32
CA GLY A 341 -33.78 5.84 -22.20
C GLY A 341 -34.99 6.78 -22.16
N ARG A 342 -35.96 6.57 -21.26
CA ARG A 342 -37.24 7.30 -21.23
C ARG A 342 -37.11 8.77 -20.80
N SER A 343 -37.80 9.68 -21.46
CA SER A 343 -37.82 11.10 -21.10
C SER A 343 -38.51 11.33 -19.73
N ASN A 344 -38.33 12.50 -19.12
CA ASN A 344 -38.98 12.80 -17.83
C ASN A 344 -40.52 12.85 -17.94
N GLN A 345 -41.06 13.11 -19.14
CA GLN A 345 -42.51 13.05 -19.41
C GLN A 345 -42.97 11.59 -19.51
N GLU A 346 -42.24 10.75 -20.25
CA GLU A 346 -42.56 9.32 -20.36
C GLU A 346 -42.41 8.59 -19.01
N ILE A 347 -41.43 8.98 -18.19
CA ILE A 347 -41.27 8.46 -16.82
C ILE A 347 -42.45 8.88 -15.95
N ALA A 348 -42.93 10.12 -16.10
CA ALA A 348 -44.08 10.63 -15.35
C ALA A 348 -45.35 9.83 -15.69
N GLU A 349 -45.57 9.55 -16.96
CA GLU A 349 -46.69 8.73 -17.44
C GLU A 349 -46.59 7.27 -16.95
N ASN A 350 -45.44 6.63 -17.17
CA ASN A 350 -45.24 5.22 -16.81
C ASN A 350 -45.27 4.97 -15.31
N ALA A 351 -44.69 5.88 -14.52
CA ALA A 351 -44.68 5.77 -13.07
C ALA A 351 -45.97 6.32 -12.44
N ARG A 352 -46.89 6.97 -13.18
CA ARG A 352 -48.03 7.73 -12.61
C ARG A 352 -47.57 8.80 -11.59
N LEU A 353 -46.59 9.59 -11.99
CA LEU A 353 -46.03 10.71 -11.22
C LEU A 353 -46.21 12.01 -11.99
N SER A 354 -46.17 13.15 -11.30
CA SER A 354 -46.03 14.44 -11.98
C SER A 354 -44.56 14.65 -12.40
N VAL A 355 -44.33 15.35 -13.52
CA VAL A 355 -42.97 15.68 -14.01
C VAL A 355 -42.10 16.37 -12.93
N PRO A 356 -42.62 17.29 -12.08
CA PRO A 356 -41.86 17.84 -10.95
C PRO A 356 -41.43 16.77 -9.94
N MET A 357 -42.28 15.78 -9.66
CA MET A 357 -41.98 14.71 -8.73
C MET A 357 -40.91 13.75 -9.30
N VAL A 358 -40.94 13.49 -10.62
CA VAL A 358 -39.87 12.76 -11.32
C VAL A 358 -38.53 13.49 -11.17
N LYS A 359 -38.49 14.81 -11.38
CA LYS A 359 -37.26 15.61 -11.17
C LYS A 359 -36.75 15.51 -9.73
N LYS A 360 -37.65 15.52 -8.75
CA LYS A 360 -37.30 15.36 -7.32
C LYS A 360 -36.70 13.97 -7.04
N HIS A 361 -37.32 12.90 -7.55
CA HIS A 361 -36.79 11.54 -7.40
C HIS A 361 -35.44 11.39 -8.09
N LEU A 362 -35.26 11.92 -9.30
CA LEU A 362 -33.97 11.89 -10.01
C LEU A 362 -32.88 12.62 -9.24
N HIS A 363 -33.19 13.77 -8.65
CA HIS A 363 -32.23 14.50 -7.83
C HIS A 363 -31.82 13.72 -6.57
N ALA A 364 -32.77 13.02 -5.94
CA ALA A 364 -32.48 12.13 -4.81
C ALA A 364 -31.63 10.93 -5.26
N VAL A 365 -31.93 10.33 -6.41
CA VAL A 365 -31.16 9.23 -7.00
C VAL A 365 -29.72 9.67 -7.30
N PHE A 366 -29.52 10.79 -7.97
CA PHE A 366 -28.18 11.32 -8.28
C PHE A 366 -27.36 11.58 -7.02
N ARG A 367 -28.00 12.14 -5.99
CA ARG A 367 -27.35 12.39 -4.69
C ARG A 367 -26.99 11.11 -3.96
N LYS A 368 -27.90 10.13 -3.92
CA LYS A 368 -27.68 8.84 -3.23
C LYS A 368 -26.65 7.96 -3.94
N LEU A 369 -26.57 8.05 -5.26
CA LEU A 369 -25.68 7.22 -6.06
C LEU A 369 -24.32 7.84 -6.37
N GLU A 370 -24.06 9.09 -5.98
CA GLU A 370 -22.73 9.67 -6.23
C GLU A 370 -22.60 10.22 -7.67
N VAL A 371 -23.71 10.38 -8.40
CA VAL A 371 -23.68 10.49 -9.87
C VAL A 371 -24.03 11.91 -10.34
N PRO A 372 -23.18 12.57 -11.16
CA PRO A 372 -23.39 13.95 -11.57
C PRO A 372 -24.36 14.12 -12.74
N SER A 373 -24.69 13.06 -13.49
CA SER A 373 -25.50 13.17 -14.70
C SER A 373 -26.31 11.92 -15.05
N ARG A 374 -27.39 12.14 -15.80
CA ARG A 374 -28.27 11.09 -16.34
C ARG A 374 -27.51 10.05 -17.16
N SER A 375 -26.60 10.48 -18.05
CA SER A 375 -25.79 9.58 -18.87
C SER A 375 -24.85 8.72 -18.02
N ARG A 376 -24.32 9.28 -16.93
CA ARG A 376 -23.47 8.54 -15.99
C ARG A 376 -24.28 7.55 -15.17
N LEU A 377 -25.54 7.86 -14.84
CA LEU A 377 -26.46 6.92 -14.20
C LEU A 377 -26.74 5.72 -15.10
N MET A 378 -27.02 5.96 -16.39
CA MET A 378 -27.20 4.88 -17.37
C MET A 378 -25.95 4.01 -17.54
N THR A 379 -24.75 4.58 -17.42
CA THR A 379 -23.48 3.84 -17.51
C THR A 379 -23.21 3.01 -16.25
N LEU A 380 -23.62 3.49 -15.07
CA LEU A 380 -23.43 2.79 -13.80
C LEU A 380 -24.35 1.56 -13.67
N MET A 381 -25.52 1.60 -14.31
CA MET A 381 -26.58 0.60 -14.16
C MET A 381 -26.65 -0.43 -15.31
N ARG A 382 -25.88 -0.22 -16.38
CA ARG A 382 -25.60 -1.24 -17.41
C ARG A 382 -24.38 -2.06 -16.99
#